data_AF-A0A383TG05-F1
#
_entry.id   AF-A0A383TG05-F1
#
_cell.length_a   1.000
_cell.length_b   1.000
_cell.length_c   1.000
_cell.angle_alpha   90.00
_cell.angle_beta   90.00
_cell.angle_gamma   90.00
#
_symmetry.space_group_name_H-M   'P 1'
#
loop_
_entity.id
_entity.type
_entity.pdbx_description
1 polymer ?
#
loop_
_entity_poly.entity_id
_entity_poly.type
_entity_poly.pdbx_seq_one_letter_code
_entity_poly.pdbx_strand_id
1 'polypeptide(L)'
;MSKTELEGINAKQQMVELIRQNFNHPSILFWGIQNEIQISGERPELRKLVNELNELTKKEDPTRLTTMANVMFVEDEDDYNYVTDTIGYNKYFGWYNGEAGDFAGWLDGFHKKNPTVKLAI
;
A
#
# COMPACT_ATOMS: atom_id res chain seq x y z
N MET A 1 2.01 2.02 -14.97
CA MET A 1 2.84 3.23 -15.02
C MET A 1 2.80 3.83 -16.42
N SER A 2 2.81 5.17 -16.53
CA SER A 2 2.90 5.85 -17.82
C SER A 2 4.15 5.40 -18.59
N LYS A 3 4.05 5.35 -19.92
CA LYS A 3 5.20 5.05 -20.80
C LYS A 3 6.09 6.27 -21.03
N THR A 4 5.64 7.44 -20.60
CA THR A 4 6.25 8.74 -20.92
C THR A 4 6.53 9.60 -19.68
N GLU A 5 6.02 9.21 -18.52
CA GLU A 5 6.21 9.90 -17.25
C GLU A 5 6.49 8.82 -16.18
N LEU A 6 7.75 8.71 -15.76
CA LEU A 6 8.24 7.63 -14.89
C LEU A 6 8.57 8.14 -13.48
N GLU A 7 8.49 9.44 -13.24
CA GLU A 7 8.86 10.08 -11.98
C GLU A 7 7.66 10.25 -11.04
N GLY A 8 6.45 9.99 -11.53
CA GLY A 8 5.20 10.10 -10.79
C GLY A 8 4.90 11.53 -10.34
N ILE A 9 5.27 12.53 -11.15
CA ILE A 9 5.11 13.96 -10.82
C ILE A 9 3.66 14.25 -10.42
N ASN A 10 2.72 13.76 -11.22
CA ASN A 10 1.30 13.98 -10.95
C ASN A 10 0.82 13.25 -9.69
N ALA A 11 1.29 12.02 -9.43
CA ALA A 11 0.93 11.28 -8.22
C ALA A 11 1.42 11.99 -6.94
N LYS A 12 2.64 12.52 -6.96
CA LYS A 12 3.21 13.30 -5.84
C LYS A 12 2.43 14.58 -5.60
N GLN A 13 2.07 15.29 -6.67
CA GLN A 13 1.23 16.48 -6.56
C GLN A 13 -0.13 16.15 -5.94
N GLN A 14 -0.82 15.11 -6.42
CA GLN A 14 -2.11 14.70 -5.88
C GLN A 14 -2.03 14.30 -4.40
N MET A 15 -0.93 13.67 -3.97
CA MET A 15 -0.72 13.34 -2.55
C MET A 15 -0.61 14.60 -1.68
N VAL A 16 0.20 15.58 -2.11
CA VAL A 16 0.33 16.87 -1.39
C VAL A 16 -1.02 17.59 -1.32
N GLU A 17 -1.76 17.62 -2.43
CA GLU A 17 -3.10 18.22 -2.50
C GLU A 17 -4.08 17.51 -1.55
N LEU A 18 -4.15 16.18 -1.59
CA LEU A 18 -4.99 15.37 -0.72
C LEU A 18 -4.73 15.69 0.75
N ILE A 19 -3.48 15.65 1.18
CA ILE A 19 -3.10 15.89 2.58
C ILE A 19 -3.47 17.32 2.99
N ARG A 20 -3.01 18.33 2.24
CA ARG A 20 -3.19 19.74 2.63
C ARG A 20 -4.65 20.18 2.64
N GLN A 21 -5.45 19.69 1.68
CA GLN A 21 -6.87 20.02 1.62
C GLN A 21 -7.66 19.38 2.75
N ASN A 22 -7.21 18.21 3.25
CA ASN A 22 -7.95 17.42 4.23
C ASN A 22 -7.29 17.34 5.62
N PHE A 23 -6.20 18.09 5.85
CA PHE A 23 -5.34 17.95 7.02
C PHE A 23 -6.09 18.13 8.36
N ASN A 24 -7.10 18.99 8.39
CA ASN A 24 -7.81 19.32 9.63
C ASN A 24 -8.94 18.36 9.98
N HIS A 25 -9.16 17.29 9.21
CA HIS A 25 -10.17 16.29 9.53
C HIS A 25 -9.63 15.27 10.56
N PRO A 26 -10.17 15.24 11.79
CA PRO A 26 -9.73 14.28 12.81
C PRO A 26 -10.20 12.85 12.53
N SER A 27 -11.18 12.67 11.64
CA SER A 27 -11.62 11.36 11.19
C SER A 27 -10.62 10.65 10.29
N ILE A 28 -9.68 11.39 9.69
CA ILE A 28 -8.64 10.81 8.85
C ILE A 28 -7.49 10.37 9.75
N LEU A 29 -7.20 9.08 9.76
CA LEU A 29 -6.11 8.47 10.53
C LEU A 29 -5.01 7.89 9.65
N PHE A 30 -5.32 7.61 8.38
CA PHE A 30 -4.44 6.94 7.43
C PHE A 30 -4.40 7.68 6.10
N TRP A 31 -3.22 7.74 5.49
CA TRP A 31 -3.02 8.19 4.11
C TRP A 31 -2.63 6.99 3.23
N GLY A 32 -3.49 6.65 2.27
CA GLY A 32 -3.26 5.58 1.30
C GLY A 32 -2.39 6.05 0.13
N ILE A 33 -1.25 5.40 -0.12
CA ILE A 33 -0.29 5.86 -1.15
C ILE A 33 -0.42 5.14 -2.50
N GLN A 34 -0.96 3.91 -2.52
CA GLN A 34 -1.23 3.15 -3.75
C GLN A 34 -2.30 2.08 -3.52
N ASN A 35 -2.92 1.65 -4.61
CA ASN A 35 -3.79 0.48 -4.65
C ASN A 35 -3.41 -0.43 -5.83
N GLU A 36 -3.12 -1.70 -5.55
CA GLU A 36 -2.86 -2.77 -6.51
C GLU A 36 -1.82 -2.41 -7.60
N ILE A 37 -0.80 -1.61 -7.25
CA ILE A 37 0.10 -1.01 -8.23
C ILE A 37 0.90 -2.04 -9.07
N GLN A 38 1.10 -3.25 -8.53
CA GLN A 38 1.76 -4.38 -9.20
C GLN A 38 0.81 -5.23 -10.07
N ILE A 39 -0.46 -4.83 -10.27
CA ILE A 39 -1.45 -5.61 -11.06
C ILE A 39 -0.99 -5.93 -12.49
N SER A 40 -0.16 -5.06 -13.08
CA SER A 40 0.41 -5.23 -14.42
C SER A 40 1.87 -5.68 -14.42
N GLY A 41 2.31 -6.32 -13.33
CA GLY A 41 3.68 -6.78 -13.12
C GLY A 41 4.57 -5.76 -12.41
N GLU A 42 5.66 -6.27 -11.86
CA GLU A 42 6.65 -5.45 -11.15
C GLU A 42 7.50 -4.62 -12.11
N ARG A 43 7.79 -3.37 -11.72
CA ARG A 43 8.71 -2.47 -12.41
C ARG A 43 9.55 -1.70 -11.38
N PRO A 44 10.88 -1.58 -11.55
CA PRO A 44 11.75 -0.87 -10.61
C PRO A 44 11.30 0.58 -10.35
N GLU A 45 10.80 1.26 -11.38
CA GLU A 45 10.35 2.65 -11.29
C GLU A 45 9.10 2.78 -10.41
N LEU A 46 8.21 1.76 -10.41
CA LEU A 46 7.01 1.77 -9.55
C LEU A 46 7.42 1.64 -8.09
N ARG A 47 8.34 0.71 -7.79
CA ARG A 47 8.86 0.52 -6.43
C ARG A 47 9.56 1.77 -5.93
N LYS A 48 10.36 2.43 -6.77
CA LYS A 48 10.97 3.73 -6.45
C LYS A 48 9.89 4.78 -6.13
N LEU A 49 8.89 4.94 -7.00
CA LEU A 49 7.83 5.92 -6.81
C LEU A 49 7.02 5.68 -5.53
N VAL A 50 6.72 4.43 -5.19
CA VAL A 50 5.97 4.09 -3.96
C VAL A 50 6.78 4.47 -2.71
N ASN A 51 8.09 4.21 -2.70
CA ASN A 51 8.96 4.66 -1.61
C ASN A 51 9.00 6.20 -1.51
N GLU A 52 9.16 6.90 -2.63
CA GLU A 52 9.16 8.37 -2.67
C GLU A 52 7.81 8.96 -2.20
N LEU A 53 6.69 8.32 -2.54
CA LEU A 53 5.36 8.73 -2.06
C LEU A 53 5.21 8.54 -0.55
N ASN A 54 5.74 7.44 0.01
CA ASN A 54 5.73 7.22 1.44
C ASN A 54 6.56 8.30 2.17
N GLU A 55 7.78 8.56 1.71
CA GLU A 55 8.66 9.61 2.25
C GLU A 55 8.00 11.00 2.17
N LEU A 56 7.40 11.34 1.02
CA LEU A 56 6.69 12.59 0.82
C LEU A 56 5.49 12.71 1.76
N THR A 57 4.69 11.65 1.89
CA THR A 57 3.51 11.63 2.77
C THR A 57 3.91 11.86 4.22
N LYS A 58 4.98 11.20 4.68
CA LYS A 58 5.54 11.40 6.03
C LYS A 58 6.12 12.79 6.25
N LYS A 59 6.67 13.41 5.21
CA LYS A 59 7.16 14.78 5.26
C LYS A 59 6.02 15.80 5.35
N GLU A 60 4.94 15.59 4.60
CA GLU A 60 3.78 16.50 4.60
C GLU A 60 2.92 16.34 5.86
N ASP A 61 2.76 15.12 6.37
CA ASP A 61 2.03 14.85 7.60
C ASP A 61 2.70 13.74 8.44
N PRO A 62 3.58 14.09 9.39
CA PRO A 62 4.19 13.12 10.29
C PRO A 62 3.24 12.62 11.39
N THR A 63 2.01 13.15 11.50
CA THR A 63 1.09 12.85 12.60
C THR A 63 0.15 11.68 12.32
N ARG A 64 0.04 11.26 11.05
CA ARG A 64 -0.84 10.18 10.60
C ARG A 64 -0.05 9.01 10.02
N LEU A 65 -0.72 7.86 9.97
CA LEU A 65 -0.12 6.63 9.45
C LEU A 65 -0.20 6.59 7.93
N THR A 66 0.83 6.06 7.27
CA THR A 66 0.76 5.69 5.86
C THR A 66 0.26 4.26 5.73
N THR A 67 -0.52 4.01 4.68
CA THR A 67 -0.99 2.67 4.32
C THR A 67 -0.97 2.49 2.81
N MET A 68 -1.09 1.24 2.36
CA MET A 68 -1.36 0.92 0.96
C MET A 68 -2.10 -0.40 0.85
N ALA A 69 -2.66 -0.67 -0.33
CA ALA A 69 -3.37 -1.92 -0.61
C ALA A 69 -2.62 -2.71 -1.69
N ASN A 70 -2.04 -3.85 -1.32
CA ASN A 70 -1.40 -4.78 -2.25
C ASN A 70 -2.45 -5.58 -3.02
N VAL A 71 -2.14 -5.86 -4.29
CA VAL A 71 -2.91 -6.82 -5.09
C VAL A 71 -2.74 -8.22 -4.52
N MET A 72 -3.75 -9.06 -4.67
CA MET A 72 -3.85 -10.38 -4.02
C MET A 72 -2.64 -11.31 -4.20
N PHE A 73 -1.83 -11.10 -5.24
CA PHE A 73 -0.70 -11.96 -5.60
C PHE A 73 0.68 -11.36 -5.32
N VAL A 74 0.77 -10.23 -4.61
CA VAL A 74 2.08 -9.78 -4.07
C VAL A 74 2.59 -10.82 -3.08
N GLU A 75 3.82 -11.27 -3.25
CA GLU A 75 4.44 -12.30 -2.42
C GLU A 75 4.48 -11.86 -0.95
N ASP A 76 4.25 -12.81 -0.02
CA ASP A 76 4.18 -12.51 1.41
C ASP A 76 5.50 -11.94 1.97
N GLU A 77 6.64 -12.23 1.32
CA GLU A 77 7.98 -11.83 1.74
C GLU A 77 8.53 -10.64 0.91
N ASP A 78 7.71 -10.04 0.05
CA ASP A 78 8.13 -8.88 -0.75
C ASP A 78 8.40 -7.65 0.13
N ASP A 79 9.47 -6.91 -0.18
CA ASP A 79 9.84 -5.66 0.48
C ASP A 79 8.71 -4.60 0.50
N TYR A 80 7.71 -4.67 -0.40
CA TYR A 80 6.52 -3.81 -0.35
C TYR A 80 5.86 -3.87 1.03
N ASN A 81 5.84 -5.03 1.69
CA ASN A 81 5.18 -5.22 2.98
C ASN A 81 5.76 -4.37 4.12
N TYR A 82 6.89 -3.70 3.88
CA TYR A 82 7.63 -2.91 4.86
C TYR A 82 7.71 -1.41 4.52
N VAL A 83 7.09 -0.96 3.42
CA VAL A 83 7.21 0.44 2.96
C VAL A 83 6.40 1.40 3.84
N THR A 84 5.14 1.09 4.12
CA THR A 84 4.20 1.93 4.88
C THR A 84 4.05 1.46 6.33
N ASP A 85 3.48 2.29 7.22
CA ASP A 85 3.31 1.88 8.63
C ASP A 85 2.37 0.67 8.79
N THR A 86 1.33 0.60 7.94
CA THR A 86 0.39 -0.52 7.83
C THR A 86 0.30 -0.97 6.39
N ILE A 87 -0.08 -2.23 6.15
CA ILE A 87 -0.27 -2.79 4.81
C ILE A 87 -1.61 -3.51 4.71
N GLY A 88 -2.38 -3.24 3.67
CA GLY A 88 -3.59 -3.95 3.31
C GLY A 88 -3.32 -4.95 2.18
N TYR A 89 -4.06 -6.05 2.15
CA TYR A 89 -4.09 -6.98 1.03
C TYR A 89 -5.52 -7.19 0.55
N ASN A 90 -5.78 -6.88 -0.72
CA ASN A 90 -7.07 -7.15 -1.34
C ASN A 90 -7.15 -8.65 -1.70
N LYS A 91 -7.44 -9.51 -0.72
CA LYS A 91 -7.68 -10.94 -0.94
C LYS A 91 -9.17 -11.19 -1.20
N TYR A 92 -9.44 -12.08 -2.14
CA TYR A 92 -10.81 -12.41 -2.55
C TYR A 92 -11.09 -13.92 -2.44
N PHE A 93 -10.65 -14.52 -1.33
CA PHE A 93 -10.88 -15.94 -1.07
C PHE A 93 -12.38 -16.25 -0.94
N GLY A 94 -12.85 -17.27 -1.65
CA GLY A 94 -14.27 -17.63 -1.73
C GLY A 94 -15.08 -16.82 -2.76
N TRP A 95 -14.45 -15.93 -3.52
CA TRP A 95 -15.08 -15.23 -4.63
C TRP A 95 -14.33 -15.42 -5.94
N TYR A 96 -13.12 -14.86 -6.07
CA TYR A 96 -12.32 -15.00 -7.29
C TYR A 96 -11.38 -16.21 -7.25
N ASN A 97 -10.85 -16.55 -6.06
CA ASN A 97 -9.93 -17.66 -5.85
C ASN A 97 -10.30 -18.41 -4.56
N GLY A 98 -9.90 -19.68 -4.43
CA GLY A 98 -10.01 -20.45 -3.18
C GLY A 98 -11.41 -20.52 -2.57
N GLU A 99 -11.45 -20.84 -1.29
CA GLU A 99 -12.65 -20.88 -0.45
C GLU A 99 -12.60 -19.81 0.64
N ALA A 100 -13.73 -19.35 1.14
CA ALA A 100 -13.76 -18.29 2.18
C ALA A 100 -12.98 -18.69 3.45
N GLY A 101 -12.88 -19.99 3.75
CA GLY A 101 -12.09 -20.51 4.87
C GLY A 101 -10.57 -20.34 4.73
N ASP A 102 -10.06 -20.09 3.51
CA ASP A 102 -8.63 -19.96 3.24
C ASP A 102 -8.02 -18.70 3.88
N PHE A 103 -8.85 -17.71 4.24
CA PHE A 103 -8.39 -16.51 4.94
C PHE A 103 -7.65 -16.85 6.23
N ALA A 104 -8.15 -17.79 7.04
CA ALA A 104 -7.55 -18.11 8.34
C ALA A 104 -6.11 -18.60 8.19
N GLY A 105 -5.89 -19.57 7.30
CA GLY A 105 -4.55 -20.12 7.06
C GLY A 105 -3.59 -19.08 6.47
N TRP A 106 -4.07 -18.23 5.55
CA TRP A 106 -3.22 -17.19 4.97
C TRP A 106 -2.88 -16.09 5.97
N LEU A 107 -3.83 -15.61 6.78
CA LEU A 107 -3.60 -14.59 7.81
C LEU A 107 -2.54 -15.04 8.83
N ASP A 108 -2.68 -16.26 9.37
CA ASP A 108 -1.73 -16.83 10.33
C ASP A 108 -0.35 -17.05 9.68
N GLY A 109 -0.33 -17.55 8.44
CA GLY A 109 0.89 -17.76 7.68
C GLY A 109 1.65 -16.46 7.40
N PHE A 110 0.93 -15.41 6.97
CA PHE A 110 1.51 -14.10 6.70
C PHE A 110 2.09 -13.48 7.98
N HIS A 111 1.32 -13.49 9.07
CA HIS A 111 1.79 -12.90 10.34
C HIS A 111 3.02 -13.65 10.89
N LYS A 112 3.08 -14.97 10.73
CA LYS A 112 4.24 -15.78 11.13
C LYS A 112 5.51 -15.40 10.34
N LYS A 113 5.39 -15.15 9.03
CA LYS A 113 6.52 -14.73 8.17
C LYS A 113 6.92 -13.28 8.45
N ASN A 114 5.95 -12.42 8.74
CA ASN A 114 6.12 -10.97 8.85
C ASN A 114 5.66 -10.45 10.23
N PRO A 115 6.32 -10.84 11.34
CA PRO A 115 5.80 -10.61 12.69
C PRO A 115 5.72 -9.13 13.11
N THR A 116 6.43 -8.24 12.42
CA THR A 116 6.45 -6.79 12.70
C THR A 116 5.53 -5.98 11.80
N VAL A 117 4.96 -6.60 10.76
CA VAL A 117 4.09 -5.96 9.78
C VAL A 117 2.68 -5.84 10.36
N LYS A 118 2.08 -4.64 10.25
CA LYS A 118 0.72 -4.37 10.72
C LYS A 118 -0.24 -4.60 9.56
N LEU A 119 -0.72 -5.84 9.46
CA LEU A 119 -1.57 -6.32 8.39
C LEU A 119 -3.03 -5.84 8.55
N ALA A 120 -3.62 -5.40 7.45
CA ALA A 120 -5.04 -5.14 7.23
C ALA A 120 -5.55 -5.96 6.03
N ILE A 121 -6.88 -6.08 5.89
CA ILE A 121 -7.57 -6.78 4.80
C ILE A 121 -8.54 -5.84 4.13
#